data_AF-A0A418ZY47-F1
#
_entry.id   AF-A0A418ZY47-F1
#
_cell.length_a   1.000
_cell.length_b   1.000
_cell.length_c   1.000
_cell.angle_alpha   90.00
_cell.angle_beta   90.00
_cell.angle_gamma   90.00
#
_symmetry.space_group_name_H-M   'P 1'
#
loop_
_entity.id
_entity.type
_entity.pdbx_description
1 polymer ?
#
loop_
_entity_poly.entity_id
_entity_poly.type
_entity_poly.pdbx_seq_one_letter_code
_entity_poly.pdbx_strand_id
1 'polypeptide(L)'
;MTVHLRLRVLERHVAGLRALEDRGYHRRSVLQAALNKMPRLNLEPRYVPQLQEASAGAEWSHRWGPSVSITLLKQIAKQVRGGEDAPRAALIMGQIEPKWFASLDATIKKLQDSL
;
A
#
# COMPACT_ATOMS: atom_id res chain seq x y z
N MET A 1 16.56 -7.60 -2.02
CA MET A 1 15.77 -8.18 -3.14
C MET A 1 14.54 -7.34 -3.38
N THR A 2 14.07 -7.23 -4.63
CA THR A 2 12.83 -6.52 -4.93
C THR A 2 11.63 -7.43 -4.66
N VAL A 3 10.64 -6.93 -3.93
CA VAL A 3 9.37 -7.63 -3.72
C VAL A 3 8.30 -6.89 -4.50
N HIS A 4 7.64 -7.55 -5.45
CA HIS A 4 6.58 -6.92 -6.24
C HIS A 4 5.26 -6.92 -5.46
N LEU A 5 4.72 -5.72 -5.26
CA LEU A 5 3.52 -5.47 -4.48
C LEU A 5 2.41 -4.90 -5.36
N ARG A 6 1.18 -5.26 -5.04
CA ARG A 6 -0.03 -4.61 -5.51
C ARG A 6 -0.65 -3.88 -4.32
N LEU A 7 -0.40 -2.59 -4.24
CA LEU A 7 -1.01 -1.71 -3.23
C LEU A 7 -2.48 -1.56 -3.58
N ARG A 8 -3.35 -2.14 -2.76
CA ARG A 8 -4.79 -2.01 -2.93
C ARG A 8 -5.24 -0.60 -2.55
N VAL A 9 -6.40 -0.21 -3.06
CA VAL A 9 -7.13 0.97 -2.61
C VAL A 9 -8.34 0.47 -1.84
N LEU A 10 -8.80 1.23 -0.87
CA LEU A 10 -9.97 0.88 -0.06
C LEU A 10 -11.22 1.50 -0.66
N GLU A 11 -12.38 0.88 -0.44
CA GLU A 11 -13.65 1.36 -0.98
C GLU A 11 -13.92 2.82 -0.61
N ARG A 12 -13.58 3.23 0.62
CA ARG A 12 -13.74 4.63 1.08
C ARG A 12 -12.97 5.66 0.25
N HIS A 13 -11.87 5.28 -0.40
CA HIS A 13 -11.08 6.20 -1.21
C HIS A 13 -11.70 6.42 -2.60
N VAL A 14 -12.56 5.52 -3.07
CA VAL A 14 -13.05 5.52 -4.45
C VAL A 14 -13.81 6.80 -4.78
N ALA A 15 -14.69 7.25 -3.88
CA ALA A 15 -15.45 8.48 -4.09
C ALA A 15 -14.53 9.70 -4.23
N GLY A 16 -13.52 9.82 -3.38
CA GLY A 16 -12.55 10.91 -3.43
C GLY A 16 -11.69 10.87 -4.70
N LEU A 17 -11.25 9.67 -5.11
CA LEU A 17 -10.48 9.50 -6.34
C LEU A 17 -11.30 9.83 -7.60
N ARG A 18 -12.56 9.41 -7.66
CA ARG A 18 -13.47 9.77 -8.78
C ARG A 18 -13.68 11.27 -8.87
N ALA A 19 -13.96 11.93 -7.75
CA ALA A 19 -14.14 13.38 -7.73
C ALA A 19 -12.89 14.15 -8.19
N LEU A 20 -11.69 13.61 -7.94
CA LEU A 20 -10.43 14.15 -8.45
C LEU A 20 -10.27 13.89 -9.97
N GLU A 21 -10.63 12.70 -10.44
CA GLU A 21 -10.61 12.37 -11.88
C GLU A 21 -11.55 13.27 -12.69
N ASP A 22 -12.76 13.51 -12.20
CA ASP A 22 -13.75 14.40 -12.83
C ASP A 22 -13.24 15.85 -12.98
N ARG A 23 -12.25 16.23 -12.17
CA ARG A 23 -11.59 17.55 -12.18
C ARG A 23 -10.25 17.55 -12.92
N GLY A 24 -9.91 16.46 -13.62
CA GLY A 24 -8.72 16.36 -14.45
C GLY A 24 -7.48 15.79 -13.75
N TYR A 25 -7.56 15.40 -12.47
CA TYR A 25 -6.46 14.69 -11.82
C TYR A 25 -6.49 13.20 -12.18
N HIS A 26 -5.59 12.78 -13.07
CA HIS A 26 -5.46 11.36 -13.41
C HIS A 26 -5.17 10.51 -12.17
N ARG A 27 -6.00 9.49 -11.93
CA ARG A 27 -5.85 8.55 -10.80
C ARG A 27 -4.43 8.01 -10.64
N ARG A 28 -3.78 7.62 -11.74
CA ARG A 28 -2.40 7.09 -11.68
C ARG A 28 -1.42 8.12 -11.10
N SER A 29 -1.59 9.39 -11.42
CA SER A 29 -0.78 10.48 -10.89
C SER A 29 -1.07 10.72 -9.41
N VAL A 30 -2.33 10.62 -8.98
CA VAL A 30 -2.71 10.71 -7.55
C VAL A 30 -2.09 9.57 -6.74
N LEU A 31 -2.21 8.33 -7.22
CA LEU A 31 -1.64 7.15 -6.58
C LEU A 31 -0.10 7.22 -6.52
N GLN A 32 0.54 7.68 -7.60
CA GLN A 32 1.99 7.90 -7.62
C GLN A 32 2.41 9.01 -6.64
N ALA A 33 1.64 10.10 -6.54
CA ALA A 33 1.90 11.18 -5.61
C ALA A 33 1.76 10.72 -4.16
N ALA A 34 0.77 9.90 -3.85
CA ALA A 34 0.62 9.25 -2.54
C ALA A 34 1.83 8.35 -2.25
N LEU A 35 2.23 7.52 -3.21
CA LEU A 35 3.38 6.63 -3.01
C LEU A 35 4.68 7.41 -2.71
N ASN A 36 4.92 8.50 -3.45
CA ASN A 36 6.09 9.35 -3.26
C ASN A 36 6.10 10.10 -1.92
N LYS A 37 4.92 10.35 -1.34
CA LYS A 37 4.75 10.98 -0.02
C LYS A 37 4.70 9.97 1.12
N MET A 38 4.69 8.68 0.82
CA MET A 38 4.64 7.67 1.85
C MET A 38 5.91 7.76 2.72
N PRO A 39 5.79 7.75 4.07
CA PRO A 39 6.94 7.73 4.95
C PRO A 39 7.89 6.58 4.60
N ARG A 40 9.18 6.75 4.89
CA ARG A 40 10.18 5.70 4.68
C ARG A 40 9.70 4.37 5.28
N LEU A 41 9.82 3.31 4.50
CA LEU A 41 9.52 1.96 4.95
C LEU A 41 10.63 1.48 5.87
N ASN A 42 10.37 1.57 7.17
CA ASN A 42 11.12 0.87 8.19
C ASN A 42 10.35 -0.40 8.52
N LEU A 43 10.65 -1.49 7.82
CA LEU A 43 10.05 -2.79 8.07
C LEU A 43 10.75 -3.45 9.25
N GLU A 44 9.97 -3.97 10.19
CA GLU A 44 10.44 -4.63 11.40
C GLU A 44 10.41 -6.15 11.23
N PRO A 45 11.27 -6.91 11.93
CA PRO A 45 11.30 -8.37 11.88
C PRO A 45 10.14 -8.99 12.66
N ARG A 46 8.92 -8.53 12.38
CA ARG A 46 7.68 -9.05 12.94
C ARG A 46 6.59 -9.21 11.90
N TYR A 47 5.78 -10.24 12.04
CA TYR A 47 4.60 -10.38 11.21
C TYR A 47 3.49 -9.43 11.70
N VAL A 48 2.84 -8.74 10.75
CA VAL A 48 1.65 -7.91 11.00
C VAL A 48 0.57 -8.36 10.01
N PRO A 49 -0.61 -8.78 10.48
CA PRO A 49 -1.74 -9.09 9.60
C PRO A 49 -2.16 -7.88 8.76
N GLN A 50 -2.64 -8.13 7.53
CA GLN A 50 -3.23 -7.08 6.70
C GLN A 50 -4.52 -6.53 7.32
N LEU A 51 -4.83 -5.28 7.01
CA LEU A 51 -6.05 -4.64 7.48
C LEU A 51 -7.27 -5.30 6.83
N GLN A 52 -8.28 -5.63 7.62
CA GLN A 52 -9.50 -6.33 7.16
C GLN A 52 -10.53 -5.40 6.50
N GLU A 53 -10.11 -4.21 6.09
CA GLU A 53 -11.00 -3.22 5.51
C GLU A 53 -11.29 -3.51 4.03
N ALA A 54 -12.51 -3.17 3.59
CA ALA A 54 -12.98 -3.49 2.25
C ALA A 54 -12.09 -2.87 1.17
N SER A 55 -11.64 -3.72 0.25
CA SER A 55 -10.78 -3.32 -0.86
C SER A 55 -11.65 -2.88 -2.03
N ALA A 56 -11.29 -1.76 -2.64
CA ALA A 56 -11.81 -1.42 -3.96
C ALA A 56 -11.35 -2.47 -4.99
N GLY A 57 -12.03 -2.48 -6.14
CA GLY A 57 -11.70 -3.36 -7.25
C GLY A 57 -10.23 -3.24 -7.70
N ALA A 58 -9.71 -4.32 -8.29
CA ALA A 58 -8.30 -4.42 -8.68
C ALA A 58 -7.86 -3.33 -9.67
N GLU A 59 -8.79 -2.71 -10.40
CA GLU A 59 -8.57 -1.58 -11.29
C GLU A 59 -8.05 -0.32 -10.57
N TRP A 60 -8.30 -0.21 -9.26
CA TRP A 60 -7.81 0.90 -8.43
C TRP A 60 -6.40 0.67 -7.87
N SER A 61 -5.86 -0.54 -8.01
CA SER A 61 -4.59 -0.90 -7.40
C SER A 61 -3.38 -0.23 -8.05
N HIS A 62 -2.31 -0.05 -7.27
CA HIS A 62 -1.04 0.51 -7.72
C HIS A 62 0.10 -0.51 -7.55
N ARG A 63 0.95 -0.65 -8.58
CA ARG A 63 2.09 -1.58 -8.52
C ARG A 63 3.31 -0.87 -7.96
N TRP A 64 4.02 -1.53 -7.05
CA TRP A 64 5.24 -1.00 -6.46
C TRP A 64 6.22 -2.12 -6.11
N GLY A 65 7.53 -1.84 -6.17
CA GLY A 65 8.58 -2.81 -5.94
C GLY A 65 9.63 -2.31 -4.95
N PRO A 66 9.36 -2.30 -3.63
CA PRO A 66 10.37 -1.94 -2.65
C PRO A 66 11.49 -2.99 -2.56
N SER A 67 12.69 -2.51 -2.26
CA SER A 67 13.81 -3.36 -1.86
C SER A 67 13.64 -3.80 -0.41
N VAL A 68 13.66 -5.11 -0.18
CA VAL A 68 13.54 -5.73 1.14
C VAL A 68 14.71 -6.68 1.38
N SER A 69 15.20 -6.71 2.63
CA SER A 69 16.23 -7.64 3.06
C SER A 69 15.69 -9.09 3.08
N ILE A 70 16.47 -10.02 2.53
CA ILE A 70 16.14 -11.45 2.58
C ILE A 70 16.11 -11.95 4.02
N THR A 71 17.08 -11.51 4.83
CA THR A 71 17.17 -11.87 6.26
C THR A 71 15.91 -11.45 7.00
N LEU A 72 15.42 -10.24 6.72
CA LEU A 72 14.19 -9.73 7.32
C LEU A 72 12.98 -10.59 6.94
N LEU A 73 12.83 -10.93 5.65
CA LEU A 73 11.72 -11.78 5.19
C LEU A 73 11.74 -13.15 5.87
N LYS A 74 12.91 -13.77 6.02
CA LYS A 74 13.07 -15.03 6.74
C LYS A 74 12.70 -14.91 8.22
N GLN A 75 13.07 -13.80 8.87
CA GLN A 75 12.70 -13.57 10.27
C GLN A 75 11.18 -13.43 10.46
N ILE A 76 10.49 -12.80 9.50
CA ILE A 76 9.03 -12.68 9.51
C ILE A 76 8.38 -14.04 9.20
N ALA A 77 8.88 -14.77 8.20
CA ALA A 77 8.36 -16.08 7.79
C ALA A 77 8.31 -17.08 8.96
N LYS A 78 9.33 -17.12 9.80
CA LYS A 78 9.38 -17.98 11.00
C LYS A 78 8.26 -17.75 12.01
N GLN A 79 7.58 -16.60 11.96
CA GLN A 79 6.49 -16.25 12.88
C GLN A 79 5.12 -16.69 12.35
N VAL A 80 5.04 -17.16 11.11
CA VAL A 80 3.80 -17.55 10.44
C VAL A 80 3.83 -19.04 10.18
N ARG A 81 2.75 -19.75 10.51
CA ARG A 81 2.60 -21.16 10.15
C ARG A 81 2.65 -21.29 8.62
N GLY A 82 3.62 -22.06 8.10
CA GLY A 82 3.86 -22.16 6.65
C GLY A 82 4.47 -20.90 6.02
N GLY A 83 5.05 -20.00 6.82
CA GLY A 83 5.54 -18.71 6.35
C GLY A 83 6.73 -18.80 5.38
N GLU A 84 7.51 -19.89 5.41
CA GLU A 84 8.61 -20.11 4.45
C GLU A 84 8.09 -20.30 3.01
N ASP A 85 6.88 -20.85 2.85
CA ASP A 85 6.20 -21.05 1.56
C ASP A 85 5.27 -19.88 1.19
N ALA A 86 5.05 -18.95 2.13
CA ALA A 86 4.13 -17.84 1.92
C ALA A 86 4.67 -16.84 0.87
N PRO A 87 3.80 -16.21 0.06
CA PRO A 87 4.21 -15.13 -0.83
C PRO A 87 4.91 -14.02 -0.03
N ARG A 88 6.12 -13.63 -0.45
CA ARG A 88 6.91 -12.57 0.22
C ARG A 88 6.13 -11.26 0.40
N ALA A 89 5.28 -10.93 -0.55
CA ALA A 89 4.40 -9.78 -0.48
C ALA A 89 3.44 -9.87 0.73
N ALA A 90 2.84 -11.05 0.95
CA ALA A 90 1.90 -11.27 2.05
C ALA A 90 2.57 -11.14 3.43
N LEU A 91 3.86 -11.48 3.54
CA LEU A 91 4.63 -11.35 4.79
C LEU A 91 4.81 -9.90 5.25
N ILE A 92 4.87 -8.94 4.32
CA ILE A 92 5.19 -7.54 4.63
C ILE A 92 4.02 -6.59 4.46
N MET A 93 2.92 -7.03 3.84
CA MET A 93 1.84 -6.14 3.44
C MET A 93 1.15 -5.45 4.63
N GLY A 94 0.95 -6.16 5.75
CA GLY A 94 0.33 -5.56 6.93
C GLY A 94 1.16 -4.45 7.59
N GLN A 95 2.48 -4.39 7.33
CA GLN A 95 3.32 -3.26 7.76
C GLN A 95 3.30 -2.08 6.79
N ILE A 96 2.99 -2.33 5.51
CA ILE A 96 3.00 -1.33 4.43
C ILE A 96 1.65 -0.63 4.32
N GLU A 97 0.57 -1.41 4.37
CA GLU A 97 -0.81 -0.94 4.16
C GLU A 97 -1.19 0.27 5.01
N PRO A 98 -0.93 0.31 6.33
CA PRO A 98 -1.31 1.47 7.14
C PRO A 98 -0.65 2.77 6.66
N LYS A 99 0.63 2.71 6.26
CA LYS A 99 1.38 3.86 5.75
C LYS A 99 0.88 4.29 4.37
N TRP A 100 0.58 3.31 3.52
CA TRP A 100 0.03 3.53 2.20
C TRP A 100 -1.35 4.20 2.28
N PHE A 101 -2.26 3.67 3.10
CA PHE A 101 -3.60 4.22 3.26
C PHE A 101 -3.57 5.63 3.85
N ALA A 102 -2.81 5.85 4.93
CA ALA A 102 -2.66 7.18 5.51
C ALA A 102 -2.10 8.20 4.51
N SER A 103 -1.15 7.79 3.67
CA SER A 103 -0.57 8.67 2.64
C SER A 103 -1.57 8.96 1.50
N LEU A 104 -2.38 7.98 1.12
CA LEU A 104 -3.43 8.13 0.12
C LEU A 104 -4.56 9.04 0.63
N ASP A 105 -5.04 8.82 1.86
CA ASP A 105 -6.02 9.67 2.54
C ASP A 105 -5.54 11.14 2.56
N ALA A 106 -4.31 11.36 3.02
CA ALA A 106 -3.72 12.71 3.07
C ALA A 106 -3.55 13.34 1.67
N THR A 107 -3.24 12.54 0.66
CA THR A 107 -3.07 13.02 -0.71
C THR A 107 -4.41 13.41 -1.34
N ILE A 108 -5.43 12.58 -1.18
CA ILE A 108 -6.79 12.86 -1.66
C ILE A 108 -7.29 14.14 -0.99
N LYS A 109 -7.21 14.22 0.34
CA LYS A 109 -7.65 15.41 1.09
C LYS A 109 -6.93 16.67 0.63
N LYS A 110 -5.58 16.64 0.54
CA LYS A 110 -4.81 17.82 0.09
C LYS A 110 -5.23 18.30 -1.31
N LEU A 111 -5.44 17.36 -2.24
CA LEU A 111 -5.84 17.72 -3.59
C LEU A 111 -7.28 18.23 -3.63
N GLN A 112 -8.16 17.72 -2.77
CA GLN A 112 -9.52 18.23 -2.63
C GLN A 112 -9.57 19.64 -2.01
N ASP A 113 -8.73 19.92 -1.01
CA ASP A 113 -8.64 21.22 -0.34
C ASP A 113 -7.94 22.31 -1.19
N SER A 114 -7.23 21.91 -2.26
CA SER A 114 -6.58 22.85 -3.19
C SER A 114 -7.51 23.31 -4.33
N LEU A 115 -8.81 23.03 -4.20
CA LEU A 115 -9.88 23.31 -5.16
C LEU A 115 -10.81 24.38 -4.63
#